data_AF-A0A154R382-F1
#
_entry.id   AF-A0A154R382-F1
#
_cell.length_a   1.000
_cell.length_b   1.000
_cell.length_c   1.000
_cell.angle_alpha   90.00
_cell.angle_beta   90.00
_cell.angle_gamma   90.00
#
_symmetry.space_group_name_H-M   'P 1'
#
loop_
_entity.id
_entity.type
_entity.pdbx_description
1 polymer ?
#
loop_
_entity_poly.entity_id
_entity_poly.type
_entity_poly.pdbx_seq_one_letter_code
_entity_poly.pdbx_strand_id
1 'polypeptide(L)'
;MAPGTDVSPMQASTTTPDAGLAALAASLDALYLSHLDRMQASAEDAIALTATLGGMGYLPGQTSMLTNALERAASAQDIFRQLASLLILRARPTLDPTGRKTGVPVEDLIDWTGQPPRHTLSALEHAVQKIHYARGHSLTEFLRRVVVRLTPESVPEDARKQAAEELISSVGMRMPTAWVLSYGHSDFGTVVFSHLSRQEQEMPWHLTPAQAVGIDRALIAIATMCAVCGQEHHAASVQDAGNAIIKRLRYTTTQYGDGDLHAIGTAVRLMLHRDRIAFHLAPDVWDVARGVLEEHVEGLKLVVSS
;
A
#
# COMPACT_ATOMS: atom_id res chain seq x y z
N MET A 1 47.07 -18.27 -44.90
CA MET A 1 46.34 -18.85 -43.75
C MET A 1 46.73 -18.04 -42.53
N ALA A 2 45.87 -17.42 -41.73
CA ALA A 2 44.44 -17.15 -41.70
C ALA A 2 44.29 -15.85 -40.84
N PRO A 3 43.14 -15.16 -40.85
CA PRO A 3 43.06 -13.70 -40.76
C PRO A 3 42.95 -13.16 -39.33
N GLY A 4 43.32 -11.89 -39.19
CA GLY A 4 43.04 -11.08 -38.00
C GLY A 4 41.54 -11.00 -37.73
N THR A 5 41.16 -11.32 -36.50
CA THR A 5 39.81 -11.21 -35.99
C THR A 5 39.68 -9.84 -35.33
N ASP A 6 39.14 -8.90 -36.10
CA ASP A 6 38.66 -7.62 -35.63
C ASP A 6 37.36 -7.88 -34.87
N VAL A 7 37.43 -7.99 -33.54
CA VAL A 7 36.25 -8.13 -32.70
C VAL A 7 35.79 -6.73 -32.34
N SER A 8 34.91 -6.19 -33.19
CA SER A 8 34.08 -5.04 -32.83
C SER A 8 33.37 -5.34 -31.51
N PRO A 9 33.49 -4.48 -30.47
CA PRO A 9 32.65 -4.63 -29.30
C PRO A 9 31.21 -4.35 -29.72
N MET A 10 30.41 -5.42 -29.72
CA MET A 10 28.97 -5.37 -29.80
C MET A 10 28.52 -4.37 -28.73
N GLN A 11 27.97 -3.23 -29.19
CA GLN A 11 27.32 -2.27 -28.31
C GLN A 11 26.22 -3.02 -27.57
N ALA A 12 26.49 -3.38 -26.32
CA ALA A 12 25.45 -3.72 -25.39
C ALA A 12 24.60 -2.46 -25.28
N SER A 13 23.41 -2.48 -25.89
CA SER A 13 22.39 -1.47 -25.67
C SER A 13 22.11 -1.41 -24.18
N THR A 14 22.81 -0.52 -23.50
CA THR A 14 22.60 -0.12 -22.11
C THR A 14 21.37 0.78 -22.05
N THR A 15 20.22 0.27 -22.46
CA THR A 15 18.97 0.73 -21.85
C THR A 15 19.02 0.20 -20.42
N THR A 16 19.34 1.08 -19.48
CA THR A 16 19.23 0.84 -18.05
C THR A 16 17.89 0.13 -17.78
N PRO A 17 17.88 -1.02 -17.08
CA PRO A 17 16.67 -1.80 -16.82
C PRO A 17 15.49 -0.95 -16.33
N ASP A 18 15.81 0.10 -15.56
CA ASP A 18 14.85 1.07 -15.01
C ASP A 18 14.12 1.88 -16.08
N ALA A 19 14.78 2.28 -17.17
CA ALA A 19 14.15 3.00 -18.27
C ALA A 19 13.13 2.13 -19.01
N GLY A 20 13.40 0.82 -19.11
CA GLY A 20 12.48 -0.15 -19.69
C GLY A 20 11.24 -0.39 -18.83
N LEU A 21 11.39 -0.45 -17.50
CA LEU A 21 10.26 -0.59 -16.57
C LEU A 21 9.40 0.67 -16.52
N ALA A 22 10.02 1.85 -16.49
CA ALA A 22 9.29 3.12 -16.52
C ALA A 22 8.46 3.28 -17.81
N ALA A 23 9.05 2.97 -18.97
CA ALA A 23 8.33 3.00 -20.25
C ALA A 23 7.18 1.98 -20.31
N LEU A 24 7.37 0.79 -19.73
CA LEU A 24 6.30 -0.21 -19.60
C LEU A 24 5.17 0.32 -18.72
N ALA A 25 5.47 0.87 -17.54
CA ALA A 25 4.46 1.42 -16.63
C ALA A 25 3.64 2.54 -17.30
N ALA A 26 4.31 3.47 -17.99
CA ALA A 26 3.64 4.54 -18.74
C ALA A 26 2.74 4.00 -19.86
N SER A 27 3.18 2.94 -20.56
CA SER A 27 2.38 2.30 -21.62
C SER A 27 1.15 1.58 -21.05
N LEU A 28 1.31 0.88 -19.91
CA LEU A 28 0.19 0.25 -19.22
C LEU A 28 -0.78 1.29 -18.65
N ASP A 29 -0.29 2.44 -18.19
CA ASP A 29 -1.12 3.57 -17.77
C ASP A 29 -1.96 4.10 -18.91
N ALA A 30 -1.37 4.31 -20.10
CA ALA A 30 -2.11 4.74 -21.27
C ALA A 30 -3.22 3.74 -21.66
N LEU A 31 -2.92 2.43 -21.60
CA LEU A 31 -3.91 1.38 -21.83
C LEU A 31 -5.02 1.39 -20.77
N TYR A 32 -4.65 1.61 -19.52
CA TYR A 32 -5.58 1.68 -18.40
C TYR A 32 -6.54 2.87 -18.54
N LEU A 33 -6.00 4.07 -18.80
CA LEU A 33 -6.79 5.29 -19.01
C LEU A 33 -7.72 5.15 -20.22
N SER A 34 -7.23 4.61 -21.34
CA SER A 34 -8.09 4.34 -22.51
C SER A 34 -9.22 3.34 -22.20
N HIS A 35 -8.97 2.38 -21.31
CA HIS A 35 -10.03 1.49 -20.84
C HIS A 35 -11.04 2.22 -19.95
N LEU A 36 -10.58 3.06 -19.02
CA LEU A 36 -11.47 3.89 -18.19
C LEU A 36 -12.33 4.83 -19.03
N ASP A 37 -11.78 5.44 -20.09
CA ASP A 37 -12.54 6.29 -21.01
C ASP A 37 -13.69 5.52 -21.68
N ARG A 38 -13.44 4.28 -22.11
CA ARG A 38 -14.48 3.41 -22.68
C ARG A 38 -15.53 2.99 -21.67
N MET A 39 -15.12 2.68 -20.44
CA MET A 39 -16.05 2.36 -19.35
C MET A 39 -16.95 3.55 -19.01
N GLN A 40 -16.37 4.76 -18.95
CA GLN A 40 -17.10 5.98 -18.66
C GLN A 40 -18.12 6.30 -19.75
N ALA A 41 -17.72 6.25 -21.03
CA ALA A 41 -18.64 6.47 -22.15
C ALA A 41 -19.83 5.49 -22.11
N SER A 42 -19.57 4.20 -21.87
CA SER A 42 -20.62 3.18 -21.74
C SER A 42 -21.56 3.45 -20.57
N ALA A 43 -21.05 3.94 -19.44
CA ALA A 43 -21.86 4.31 -18.28
C ALA A 43 -22.73 5.54 -18.55
N GLU A 44 -22.16 6.58 -19.16
CA GLU A 44 -22.88 7.81 -19.53
C GLU A 44 -23.97 7.54 -20.57
N ASP A 45 -23.68 6.70 -21.59
CA ASP A 45 -24.66 6.26 -22.59
C ASP A 45 -25.82 5.49 -21.94
N ALA A 46 -25.52 4.59 -20.99
CA ALA A 46 -26.53 3.85 -20.25
C ALA A 46 -27.42 4.76 -19.39
N ILE A 47 -26.84 5.82 -18.79
CA ILE A 47 -27.59 6.85 -18.06
C ILE A 47 -28.53 7.60 -19.00
N ALA A 48 -28.03 8.08 -20.13
CA ALA A 48 -28.82 8.79 -21.13
C ALA A 48 -29.97 7.95 -21.70
N LEU A 49 -29.70 6.67 -21.98
CA LEU A 49 -30.71 5.71 -22.45
C LEU A 49 -31.78 5.47 -21.39
N THR A 50 -31.39 5.28 -20.12
CA THR A 50 -32.33 5.08 -19.01
C THR A 50 -33.22 6.30 -18.80
N ALA A 51 -32.66 7.51 -18.88
CA ALA A 51 -33.42 8.76 -18.79
C ALA A 51 -34.43 8.89 -19.95
N THR A 52 -34.00 8.54 -21.17
CA THR A 52 -34.86 8.55 -22.36
C THR A 52 -36.02 7.56 -22.24
N LEU A 53 -35.75 6.33 -21.80
CA LEU A 53 -36.77 5.31 -21.56
C LEU A 53 -37.73 5.71 -20.44
N GLY A 54 -37.23 6.32 -19.37
CA GLY A 54 -38.08 6.90 -18.31
C GLY A 54 -39.01 8.00 -18.84
N GLY A 55 -38.51 8.88 -19.72
CA GLY A 55 -39.30 9.90 -20.40
C GLY A 55 -40.38 9.31 -21.33
N MET A 56 -40.18 8.10 -21.84
CA MET A 56 -41.16 7.34 -22.63
C MET A 56 -42.15 6.54 -21.77
N GLY A 57 -42.04 6.59 -20.44
CA GLY A 57 -42.96 5.94 -19.50
C GLY A 57 -42.57 4.51 -19.09
N TYR A 58 -41.37 4.04 -19.43
CA TYR A 58 -40.87 2.76 -18.93
C TYR A 58 -40.53 2.84 -17.44
N LEU A 59 -40.92 1.80 -16.69
CA LEU A 59 -40.65 1.73 -15.25
C LEU A 59 -39.18 1.33 -14.98
N PRO A 60 -38.59 1.75 -13.85
CA PRO A 60 -37.20 1.42 -13.50
C PRO A 60 -36.85 -0.08 -13.51
N GLY A 61 -37.84 -0.95 -13.22
CA GLY A 61 -37.65 -2.41 -13.30
C GLY A 61 -37.46 -2.94 -14.73
N GLN A 62 -37.96 -2.23 -15.73
CA GLN A 62 -37.87 -2.59 -17.15
C GLN A 62 -36.54 -2.18 -17.79
N THR A 63 -35.79 -1.27 -17.16
CA THR A 63 -34.43 -0.87 -17.57
C THR A 63 -33.33 -1.60 -16.80
N SER A 64 -33.70 -2.53 -15.91
CA SER A 64 -32.77 -3.27 -15.03
C SER A 64 -31.65 -4.02 -15.77
N MET A 65 -31.88 -4.44 -17.03
CA MET A 65 -30.85 -5.07 -17.85
C MET A 65 -29.64 -4.16 -18.12
N LEU A 66 -29.86 -2.85 -18.28
CA LEU A 66 -28.79 -1.87 -18.52
C LEU A 66 -27.91 -1.73 -17.28
N THR A 67 -28.53 -1.67 -16.10
CA THR A 67 -27.83 -1.62 -14.82
C THR A 67 -27.04 -2.90 -14.55
N ASN A 68 -27.67 -4.06 -14.76
CA ASN A 68 -27.05 -5.36 -14.53
C ASN A 68 -25.91 -5.66 -15.50
N ALA A 69 -25.90 -5.10 -16.71
CA ALA A 69 -24.80 -5.27 -17.65
C ALA A 69 -23.54 -4.54 -17.17
N LEU A 70 -23.70 -3.36 -16.58
CA LEU A 70 -22.61 -2.54 -16.09
C LEU A 70 -22.01 -3.07 -14.78
N GLU A 71 -22.85 -3.58 -13.88
CA GLU A 71 -22.40 -4.26 -12.66
C GLU A 71 -21.66 -5.59 -12.94
N ARG A 72 -21.94 -6.23 -14.09
CA ARG A 72 -21.26 -7.45 -14.55
C ARG A 72 -20.00 -7.18 -15.39
N ALA A 73 -19.76 -5.94 -15.81
CA ALA A 73 -18.57 -5.58 -16.55
C ALA A 73 -17.33 -5.66 -15.64
N ALA A 74 -16.14 -5.84 -16.24
CA ALA A 74 -14.89 -5.89 -15.49
C ALA A 74 -14.70 -4.58 -14.69
N SER A 75 -14.39 -4.70 -13.40
CA SER A 75 -14.15 -3.55 -12.52
C SER A 75 -12.85 -2.84 -12.88
N ALA A 76 -12.87 -1.51 -12.86
CA ALA A 76 -11.67 -0.68 -13.03
C ALA A 76 -10.52 -1.09 -12.09
N GLN A 77 -10.85 -1.56 -10.89
CA GLN A 77 -9.87 -2.04 -9.92
C GLN A 77 -9.30 -3.42 -10.28
N ASP A 78 -10.12 -4.32 -10.82
CA ASP A 78 -9.65 -5.66 -11.20
C ASP A 78 -8.69 -5.57 -12.38
N ILE A 79 -8.98 -4.67 -13.32
CA ILE A 79 -8.10 -4.38 -14.45
C ILE A 79 -6.78 -3.77 -13.95
N PHE A 80 -6.84 -2.75 -13.09
CA PHE A 80 -5.63 -2.18 -12.50
C PHE A 80 -4.79 -3.24 -11.78
N ARG A 81 -5.43 -4.09 -10.97
CA ARG A 81 -4.77 -5.18 -10.24
C ARG A 81 -4.07 -6.14 -11.20
N GLN A 82 -4.71 -6.56 -12.29
CA GLN A 82 -4.09 -7.43 -13.29
C GLN A 82 -2.88 -6.77 -13.96
N LEU A 83 -2.99 -5.50 -14.36
CA LEU A 83 -1.89 -4.75 -14.97
C LEU A 83 -0.74 -4.55 -13.97
N ALA A 84 -1.05 -4.23 -12.72
CA ALA A 84 -0.08 -4.09 -11.63
C ALA A 84 0.63 -5.42 -11.35
N SER A 85 -0.07 -6.55 -11.33
CA SER A 85 0.53 -7.88 -11.17
C SER A 85 1.49 -8.22 -12.32
N LEU A 86 1.15 -7.89 -13.57
CA LEU A 86 2.06 -8.05 -14.71
C LEU A 86 3.31 -7.17 -14.57
N LEU A 87 3.13 -5.94 -14.10
CA LEU A 87 4.23 -5.01 -13.86
C LEU A 87 5.17 -5.50 -12.75
N ILE A 88 4.62 -6.00 -11.64
CA ILE A 88 5.41 -6.63 -10.56
C ILE A 88 6.19 -7.82 -11.11
N LEU A 89 5.52 -8.74 -11.83
CA LEU A 89 6.14 -9.93 -12.40
C LEU A 89 7.35 -9.57 -13.28
N ARG A 90 7.25 -8.45 -14.01
CA ARG A 90 8.34 -7.94 -14.85
C ARG A 90 9.43 -7.21 -14.06
N ALA A 91 9.07 -6.45 -13.03
CA ALA A 91 9.98 -5.63 -12.24
C ALA A 91 10.78 -6.45 -11.22
N ARG A 92 10.18 -7.49 -10.62
CA ARG A 92 10.79 -8.25 -9.50
C ARG A 92 12.18 -8.82 -9.81
N PRO A 93 12.43 -9.47 -10.96
CA PRO A 93 13.77 -10.00 -11.27
C PRO A 93 14.85 -8.91 -11.39
N THR A 94 14.45 -7.68 -11.74
CA THR A 94 15.34 -6.53 -11.87
C THR A 94 15.61 -5.87 -10.52
N LEU A 95 14.56 -5.70 -9.70
CA LEU A 95 14.64 -4.99 -8.41
C LEU A 95 15.12 -5.88 -7.26
N ASP A 96 14.89 -7.20 -7.34
CA ASP A 96 15.36 -8.19 -6.36
C ASP A 96 15.96 -9.41 -7.08
N PRO A 97 17.14 -9.26 -7.72
CA PRO A 97 17.77 -10.34 -8.48
C PRO A 97 18.20 -11.52 -7.61
N THR A 98 18.40 -11.27 -6.30
CA THR A 98 18.80 -12.29 -5.32
C THR A 98 17.64 -13.07 -4.73
N GLY A 99 16.40 -12.60 -4.91
CA GLY A 99 15.20 -13.17 -4.29
C GLY A 99 15.12 -13.00 -2.77
N ARG A 100 16.02 -12.23 -2.16
CA ARG A 100 16.08 -12.03 -0.70
C ARG A 100 14.86 -11.26 -0.19
N LYS A 101 14.28 -10.41 -1.02
CA LYS A 101 13.12 -9.57 -0.68
C LYS A 101 11.81 -10.21 -1.12
N THR A 102 11.77 -11.49 -1.50
CA THR A 102 10.53 -12.23 -1.86
C THR A 102 9.45 -12.19 -0.77
N GLY A 103 9.83 -12.04 0.50
CA GLY A 103 8.91 -11.90 1.63
C GLY A 103 8.24 -10.53 1.75
N VAL A 104 8.72 -9.49 1.04
CA VAL A 104 8.16 -8.15 1.10
C VAL A 104 6.88 -8.07 0.27
N PRO A 105 5.72 -7.76 0.90
CA PRO A 105 4.47 -7.58 0.20
C PRO A 105 4.51 -6.29 -0.63
N VAL A 106 4.12 -6.42 -1.88
CA VAL A 106 3.92 -5.30 -2.81
C VAL A 106 2.47 -5.25 -3.32
N GLU A 107 1.74 -6.32 -3.09
CA GLU A 107 0.34 -6.48 -3.46
C GLU A 107 -0.57 -5.58 -2.62
N ASP A 108 -0.15 -5.24 -1.40
CA ASP A 108 -0.88 -4.30 -0.54
C ASP A 108 -0.88 -2.87 -1.08
N LEU A 109 0.05 -2.53 -1.97
CA LEU A 109 0.08 -1.26 -2.70
C LEU A 109 -1.02 -1.18 -3.78
N ILE A 110 -1.66 -2.31 -4.11
CA ILE A 110 -2.76 -2.38 -5.08
C ILE A 110 -4.12 -2.06 -4.41
N ASP A 111 -4.22 -2.20 -3.09
CA ASP A 111 -5.48 -2.00 -2.38
C ASP A 111 -5.79 -0.52 -2.16
N TRP A 112 -6.72 -0.02 -2.98
CA TRP A 112 -7.21 1.35 -2.90
C TRP A 112 -8.10 1.55 -1.67
N THR A 113 -7.58 2.21 -0.64
CA THR A 113 -8.36 2.62 0.53
C THR A 113 -9.21 3.85 0.22
N GLY A 114 -10.46 3.90 0.68
CA GLY A 114 -11.31 5.08 0.52
C GLY A 114 -12.15 5.15 -0.77
N GLN A 115 -12.54 4.00 -1.33
CA GLN A 115 -13.51 4.00 -2.43
C GLN A 115 -14.81 4.74 -2.04
N PRO A 116 -15.39 5.53 -2.97
CA PRO A 116 -16.58 6.29 -2.67
C PRO A 116 -17.74 5.35 -2.30
N PRO A 117 -18.35 5.53 -1.11
CA PRO A 117 -19.55 4.80 -0.73
C PRO A 117 -20.73 5.15 -1.66
N ARG A 118 -21.61 4.18 -1.91
CA ARG A 118 -22.76 4.35 -2.82
C ARG A 118 -23.78 5.39 -2.32
N HIS A 119 -24.00 5.47 -1.00
CA HIS A 119 -25.00 6.33 -0.38
C HIS A 119 -26.35 6.34 -1.12
N THR A 120 -26.86 7.51 -1.51
CA THR A 120 -28.14 7.73 -2.21
C THR A 120 -28.01 7.67 -3.74
N LEU A 121 -26.82 7.40 -4.28
CA LEU A 121 -26.58 7.38 -5.72
C LEU A 121 -27.23 6.15 -6.36
N SER A 122 -27.74 6.34 -7.58
CA SER A 122 -28.11 5.23 -8.45
C SER A 122 -26.88 4.36 -8.77
N ALA A 123 -27.11 3.11 -9.17
CA ALA A 123 -26.00 2.20 -9.51
C ALA A 123 -25.13 2.75 -10.65
N LEU A 124 -25.72 3.45 -11.63
CA LEU A 124 -24.99 4.05 -12.74
C LEU A 124 -24.16 5.26 -12.31
N GLU A 125 -24.72 6.17 -11.49
CA GLU A 125 -23.98 7.31 -10.93
C GLU A 125 -22.83 6.85 -10.02
N HIS A 126 -23.06 5.82 -9.21
CA HIS A 126 -22.02 5.23 -8.38
C HIS A 126 -20.90 4.60 -9.22
N ALA A 127 -21.25 3.94 -10.32
CA ALA A 127 -20.25 3.37 -11.24
C ALA A 127 -19.37 4.46 -11.88
N VAL A 128 -19.96 5.57 -12.32
CA VAL A 128 -19.20 6.73 -12.84
C VAL A 128 -18.27 7.30 -11.76
N GLN A 129 -18.75 7.43 -10.52
CA GLN A 129 -17.92 7.90 -9.41
C GLN A 129 -16.74 6.96 -9.12
N LYS A 130 -16.95 5.63 -9.20
CA LYS A 130 -15.87 4.65 -9.08
C LYS A 130 -14.85 4.75 -10.21
N ILE A 131 -15.28 5.06 -11.43
CA ILE A 131 -14.37 5.29 -12.57
C ILE A 131 -13.55 6.56 -12.35
N HIS A 132 -14.15 7.66 -11.90
CA HIS A 132 -13.40 8.88 -11.56
C HIS A 132 -12.39 8.65 -10.43
N TYR A 133 -12.79 7.92 -9.40
CA TYR A 133 -11.87 7.51 -8.34
C TYR A 133 -10.70 6.69 -8.88
N ALA A 134 -10.98 5.73 -9.77
CA ALA A 134 -9.98 4.89 -10.41
C ALA A 134 -8.95 5.69 -11.25
N ARG A 135 -9.34 6.81 -11.86
CA ARG A 135 -8.43 7.72 -12.59
C ARG A 135 -7.36 8.35 -11.70
N GLY A 136 -7.59 8.42 -10.38
CA GLY A 136 -6.58 8.90 -9.42
C GLY A 136 -5.43 7.91 -9.21
N HIS A 137 -5.50 6.71 -9.76
CA HIS A 137 -4.49 5.67 -9.60
C HIS A 137 -3.69 5.46 -10.89
N SER A 138 -2.37 5.41 -10.75
CA SER A 138 -1.41 5.25 -11.85
C SER A 138 -0.48 4.07 -11.60
N LEU A 139 -0.23 3.28 -12.63
CA LEU A 139 0.75 2.20 -12.69
C LEU A 139 2.18 2.74 -12.64
N THR A 140 2.42 3.95 -13.14
CA THR A 140 3.70 4.66 -12.99
C THR A 140 3.97 4.99 -11.53
N GLU A 141 2.99 5.58 -10.84
CA GLU A 141 3.10 5.86 -9.40
C GLU A 141 3.20 4.56 -8.58
N PHE A 142 2.44 3.54 -8.96
CA PHE A 142 2.54 2.22 -8.35
C PHE A 142 3.94 1.61 -8.50
N LEU A 143 4.53 1.67 -9.70
CA LEU A 143 5.91 1.21 -9.92
C LEU A 143 6.90 1.99 -9.05
N ARG A 144 6.74 3.31 -8.94
CA ARG A 144 7.58 4.14 -8.07
C ARG A 144 7.54 3.63 -6.63
N ARG A 145 6.33 3.34 -6.10
CA ARG A 145 6.16 2.76 -4.76
C ARG A 145 6.76 1.36 -4.63
N VAL A 146 6.71 0.53 -5.68
CA VAL A 146 7.36 -0.79 -5.70
C VAL A 146 8.88 -0.66 -5.66
N VAL A 147 9.45 0.28 -6.42
CA VAL A 147 10.90 0.58 -6.40
C VAL A 147 11.31 1.06 -5.00
N VAL A 148 10.57 2.00 -4.42
CA VAL A 148 10.81 2.45 -3.04
C VAL A 148 10.77 1.28 -2.04
N ARG A 149 9.78 0.38 -2.18
CA ARG A 149 9.60 -0.76 -1.28
C ARG A 149 10.72 -1.80 -1.39
N LEU A 150 11.18 -2.08 -2.62
CA LEU A 150 12.15 -3.15 -2.89
C LEU A 150 13.60 -2.66 -2.91
N THR A 151 13.86 -1.39 -3.22
CA THR A 151 15.19 -0.79 -3.32
C THR A 151 15.17 0.63 -2.73
N PRO A 152 14.82 0.80 -1.44
CA PRO A 152 14.72 2.11 -0.81
C PRO A 152 16.04 2.89 -0.84
N GLU A 153 17.17 2.18 -0.86
CA GLU A 153 18.52 2.76 -0.88
C GLU A 153 18.82 3.47 -2.21
N SER A 154 18.14 3.08 -3.29
CA SER A 154 18.29 3.70 -4.62
C SER A 154 17.52 5.01 -4.75
N VAL A 155 16.52 5.25 -3.90
CA VAL A 155 15.63 6.42 -3.91
C VAL A 155 15.33 6.90 -2.48
N PRO A 156 16.37 7.32 -1.71
CA PRO A 156 16.26 7.49 -0.27
C PRO A 156 15.23 8.54 0.18
N GLU A 157 15.13 9.68 -0.51
CA GLU A 157 14.18 10.74 -0.18
C GLU A 157 12.71 10.29 -0.36
N ASP A 158 12.42 9.67 -1.50
CA ASP A 158 11.10 9.10 -1.78
C ASP A 158 10.75 7.99 -0.78
N ALA A 159 11.74 7.18 -0.39
CA ALA A 159 11.58 6.12 0.58
C ALA A 159 11.32 6.63 1.99
N ARG A 160 12.00 7.70 2.43
CA ARG A 160 11.72 8.37 3.71
C ARG A 160 10.31 8.92 3.74
N LYS A 161 9.91 9.64 2.68
CA LYS A 161 8.57 10.22 2.57
C LYS A 161 7.49 9.14 2.61
N GLN A 162 7.61 8.10 1.79
CA GLN A 162 6.64 7.01 1.75
C GLN A 162 6.60 6.27 3.11
N ALA A 163 7.74 5.99 3.71
CA ALA A 163 7.78 5.35 5.02
C ALA A 163 7.13 6.23 6.11
N ALA A 164 7.33 7.55 6.07
CA ALA A 164 6.68 8.49 6.99
C ALA A 164 5.15 8.46 6.85
N GLU A 165 4.65 8.49 5.62
CA GLU A 165 3.22 8.39 5.30
C GLU A 165 2.63 7.05 5.76
N GLU A 166 3.31 5.93 5.50
CA GLU A 166 2.88 4.59 5.90
C GLU A 166 2.91 4.40 7.42
N LEU A 167 3.95 4.90 8.10
CA LEU A 167 4.04 4.80 9.55
C LEU A 167 2.96 5.65 10.21
N ILE A 168 2.83 6.94 9.84
CA ILE A 168 1.85 7.82 10.49
C ILE A 168 0.41 7.40 10.20
N SER A 169 0.12 6.83 9.03
CA SER A 169 -1.21 6.28 8.75
C SER A 169 -1.50 4.99 9.53
N SER A 170 -0.46 4.27 9.98
CA SER A 170 -0.60 3.01 10.73
C SER A 170 -0.69 3.23 12.25
N VAL A 171 0.07 4.19 12.79
CA VAL A 171 0.14 4.44 14.25
C VAL A 171 -0.40 5.81 14.68
N GLY A 172 -0.55 6.75 13.75
CA GLY A 172 -1.00 8.11 14.03
C GLY A 172 -2.52 8.28 13.96
N MET A 173 -3.00 9.34 14.61
CA MET A 173 -4.38 9.79 14.53
C MET A 173 -4.48 11.09 13.73
N ARG A 174 -5.31 11.09 12.68
CA ARG A 174 -5.57 12.30 11.89
C ARG A 174 -6.58 13.19 12.61
N MET A 175 -6.12 14.36 13.06
CA MET A 175 -6.97 15.45 13.54
C MET A 175 -7.20 16.46 12.40
N PRO A 176 -8.24 17.33 12.46
CA PRO A 176 -8.57 18.25 11.36
C PRO A 176 -7.39 19.09 10.84
N THR A 177 -6.48 19.49 11.74
CA THR A 177 -5.35 20.38 11.42
C THR A 177 -3.97 19.77 11.66
N ALA A 178 -3.89 18.51 12.10
CA ALA A 178 -2.61 17.92 12.52
C ALA A 178 -2.64 16.38 12.43
N TRP A 179 -1.46 15.77 12.41
CA TRP A 179 -1.29 14.37 12.77
C TRP A 179 -0.84 14.29 14.22
N VAL A 180 -1.45 13.42 15.00
CA VAL A 180 -1.07 13.19 16.39
C VAL A 180 -0.48 11.80 16.51
N LEU A 181 0.74 11.71 17.04
CA LEU A 181 1.39 10.46 17.38
C LEU A 181 1.58 10.39 18.89
N SER A 182 0.88 9.46 19.53
CA SER A 182 1.03 9.18 20.96
C SER A 182 2.23 8.27 21.18
N TYR A 183 3.14 8.68 22.06
CA TYR A 183 4.33 7.90 22.42
C TYR A 183 4.55 7.88 23.93
N GLY A 184 5.22 6.86 24.45
CA GLY A 184 5.54 6.71 25.87
C GLY A 184 6.90 6.09 26.07
N HIS A 185 7.30 5.91 27.33
CA HIS A 185 8.56 5.25 27.69
C HIS A 185 8.28 3.81 28.11
N SER A 186 9.19 2.91 27.76
CA SER A 186 9.19 1.51 28.18
C SER A 186 10.61 1.04 28.49
N ASP A 187 10.75 -0.08 29.19
CA ASP A 187 12.07 -0.64 29.53
C ASP A 187 12.90 -1.03 28.30
N PHE A 188 12.27 -1.17 27.13
CA PHE A 188 12.94 -1.45 25.87
C PHE A 188 13.40 -0.19 25.12
N GLY A 189 12.79 0.96 25.41
CA GLY A 189 12.93 2.18 24.63
C GLY A 189 11.60 2.93 24.54
N THR A 190 11.31 3.53 23.39
CA THR A 190 10.07 4.30 23.19
C THR A 190 8.94 3.40 22.72
N VAL A 191 7.73 3.57 23.26
CA VAL A 191 6.54 2.89 22.76
C VAL A 191 5.67 3.86 21.96
N VAL A 192 5.17 3.43 20.80
CA VAL A 192 4.13 4.13 20.04
C VAL A 192 2.89 3.25 19.91
N PHE A 193 1.71 3.86 19.91
CA PHE A 193 0.45 3.12 19.97
C PHE A 193 -0.34 3.26 18.67
N SER A 194 -0.67 2.13 18.04
CA SER A 194 -1.72 2.06 17.04
C SER A 194 -3.05 1.76 17.73
N HIS A 195 -4.03 2.63 17.57
CA HIS A 195 -5.36 2.44 18.14
C HIS A 195 -6.23 1.57 17.23
N LEU A 196 -6.82 0.52 17.80
CA LEU A 196 -7.70 -0.38 17.08
C LEU A 196 -9.16 0.07 17.25
N SER A 197 -9.77 0.56 16.17
CA SER A 197 -11.22 0.75 16.14
C SER A 197 -11.91 -0.61 16.10
N ARG A 198 -12.62 -0.97 17.17
CA ARG A 198 -13.41 -2.21 17.25
C ARG A 198 -14.89 -1.94 17.14
N GLN A 199 -15.59 -2.80 16.42
CA GLN A 199 -17.05 -2.88 16.45
C GLN A 199 -17.53 -3.71 17.65
N GLU A 200 -18.74 -3.45 18.15
CA GLU A 200 -19.32 -4.14 19.32
C GLU A 200 -19.38 -5.67 19.17
N GLN A 201 -19.42 -6.18 17.93
CA GLN A 201 -19.53 -7.61 17.62
C GLN A 201 -18.16 -8.30 17.40
N GLU A 202 -17.05 -7.56 17.41
CA GLU A 202 -15.72 -8.15 17.19
C GLU A 202 -15.27 -8.97 18.39
N MET A 203 -14.85 -10.22 18.13
CA MET A 203 -14.35 -11.11 19.19
C MET A 203 -13.14 -10.47 19.91
N PRO A 204 -13.14 -10.43 21.25
CA PRO A 204 -12.01 -9.94 22.02
C PRO A 204 -10.73 -10.68 21.64
N TRP A 205 -9.64 -9.92 21.48
CA TRP A 205 -8.30 -10.46 21.22
C TRP A 205 -8.14 -11.18 19.89
N HIS A 206 -8.88 -10.74 18.87
CA HIS A 206 -8.64 -11.08 17.47
C HIS A 206 -8.23 -9.85 16.66
N LEU A 207 -7.31 -10.04 15.71
CA LEU A 207 -6.94 -9.01 14.74
C LEU A 207 -7.76 -9.23 13.47
N THR A 208 -8.38 -8.18 12.96
CA THR A 208 -8.98 -8.24 11.62
C THR A 208 -7.87 -8.26 10.56
N PRO A 209 -8.13 -8.78 9.35
CA PRO A 209 -7.15 -8.74 8.26
C PRO A 209 -6.62 -7.33 7.97
N ALA A 210 -7.47 -6.31 8.06
CA ALA A 210 -7.09 -4.91 7.88
C ALA A 210 -6.11 -4.44 8.98
N GLN A 211 -6.33 -4.83 10.23
CA GLN A 211 -5.42 -4.51 11.33
C GLN A 211 -4.07 -5.19 11.15
N ALA A 212 -4.04 -6.46 10.72
CA ALA A 212 -2.79 -7.16 10.43
C ALA A 212 -1.99 -6.52 9.28
N VAL A 213 -2.66 -5.98 8.26
CA VAL A 213 -2.02 -5.19 7.18
C VAL A 213 -1.45 -3.88 7.73
N GLY A 214 -2.15 -3.21 8.66
CA GLY A 214 -1.62 -2.01 9.33
C GLY A 214 -0.34 -2.28 10.12
N ILE A 215 -0.25 -3.40 10.83
CA ILE A 215 0.99 -3.81 11.52
C ILE A 215 2.12 -4.04 10.51
N ASP A 216 1.83 -4.77 9.44
CA ASP A 216 2.80 -5.08 8.39
C ASP A 216 3.38 -3.79 7.78
N ARG A 217 2.51 -2.83 7.42
CA ARG A 217 2.92 -1.52 6.90
C ARG A 217 3.77 -0.72 7.89
N ALA A 218 3.42 -0.71 9.17
CA ALA A 218 4.24 -0.04 10.19
C ALA A 218 5.65 -0.66 10.29
N LEU A 219 5.75 -1.99 10.29
CA LEU A 219 7.03 -2.69 10.35
C LEU A 219 7.89 -2.45 9.11
N ILE A 220 7.27 -2.47 7.91
CA ILE A 220 8.00 -2.19 6.69
C ILE A 220 8.46 -0.74 6.66
N ALA A 221 7.62 0.22 7.07
CA ALA A 221 8.02 1.62 7.17
C ALA A 221 9.21 1.81 8.10
N ILE A 222 9.20 1.20 9.29
CA ILE A 222 10.34 1.23 10.23
C ILE A 222 11.59 0.63 9.59
N ALA A 223 11.48 -0.53 8.94
CA ALA A 223 12.61 -1.17 8.26
C ALA A 223 13.17 -0.28 7.14
N THR A 224 12.30 0.35 6.35
CA THR A 224 12.68 1.29 5.28
C THR A 224 13.42 2.50 5.85
N MET A 225 12.91 3.13 6.92
CA MET A 225 13.57 4.25 7.57
C MET A 225 14.97 3.87 8.09
N CYS A 226 15.09 2.71 8.75
CA CYS A 226 16.38 2.19 9.20
C CYS A 226 17.35 1.98 8.03
N ALA A 227 16.89 1.40 6.92
CA ALA A 227 17.72 1.14 5.74
C ALA A 227 18.30 2.45 5.15
N VAL A 228 17.45 3.45 4.90
CA VAL A 228 17.85 4.73 4.28
C VAL A 228 18.66 5.65 5.21
N CYS A 229 18.66 5.36 6.52
CA CYS A 229 19.47 6.04 7.52
C CYS A 229 20.74 5.26 7.90
N GLY A 230 21.09 4.20 7.17
CA GLY A 230 22.33 3.44 7.37
C GLY A 230 22.30 2.43 8.51
N GLN A 231 21.14 2.15 9.10
CA GLN A 231 20.93 1.12 10.12
C GLN A 231 20.53 -0.23 9.49
N GLU A 232 21.36 -0.75 8.60
CA GLU A 232 21.06 -1.97 7.82
C GLU A 232 20.77 -3.20 8.70
N HIS A 233 21.46 -3.32 9.84
CA HIS A 233 21.22 -4.42 10.78
C HIS A 233 19.81 -4.39 11.37
N HIS A 234 19.34 -3.21 11.77
CA HIS A 234 17.97 -3.04 12.28
C HIS A 234 16.94 -3.25 11.16
N ALA A 235 17.19 -2.73 9.95
CA ALA A 235 16.31 -2.91 8.81
C ALA A 235 16.09 -4.40 8.48
N ALA A 236 17.18 -5.16 8.33
CA ALA A 236 17.11 -6.60 8.06
C ALA A 236 16.41 -7.36 9.20
N SER A 237 16.73 -7.02 10.45
CA SER A 237 16.14 -7.64 11.64
C SER A 237 14.63 -7.44 11.72
N VAL A 238 14.16 -6.21 11.48
CA VAL A 238 12.72 -5.88 11.46
C VAL A 238 12.02 -6.59 10.30
N GLN A 239 12.62 -6.62 9.12
CA GLN A 239 12.03 -7.25 7.94
C GLN A 239 11.89 -8.77 8.10
N ASP A 240 12.95 -9.47 8.52
CA ASP A 240 12.93 -10.93 8.63
C ASP A 240 12.03 -11.41 9.77
N ALA A 241 12.22 -10.85 10.98
CA ALA A 241 11.42 -11.24 12.14
C ALA A 241 9.98 -10.72 12.02
N GLY A 242 9.78 -9.56 11.42
CA GLY A 242 8.45 -8.97 11.17
C GLY A 242 7.64 -9.83 10.23
N ASN A 243 8.21 -10.26 9.11
CA ASN A 243 7.54 -11.16 8.17
C ASN A 243 7.11 -12.47 8.83
N ALA A 244 7.93 -13.04 9.72
CA ALA A 244 7.58 -14.26 10.45
C ALA A 244 6.39 -14.03 11.40
N ILE A 245 6.36 -12.89 12.09
CA ILE A 245 5.27 -12.51 12.99
C ILE A 245 3.99 -12.22 12.20
N ILE A 246 4.05 -11.45 11.12
CA ILE A 246 2.88 -11.18 10.27
C ILE A 246 2.30 -12.46 9.70
N LYS A 247 3.14 -13.39 9.21
CA LYS A 247 2.68 -14.72 8.79
C LYS A 247 1.95 -15.42 9.94
N ARG A 248 2.53 -15.43 11.15
CA ARG A 248 1.85 -16.01 12.32
C ARG A 248 0.51 -15.30 12.59
N LEU A 249 0.46 -13.98 12.66
CA LEU A 249 -0.77 -13.22 12.93
C LEU A 249 -1.85 -13.45 11.85
N ARG A 250 -1.47 -13.70 10.60
CA ARG A 250 -2.40 -14.00 9.49
C ARG A 250 -2.88 -15.45 9.44
N TYR A 251 -2.00 -16.41 9.71
CA TYR A 251 -2.31 -17.84 9.58
C TYR A 251 -2.85 -18.47 10.85
N THR A 252 -2.55 -17.89 12.01
CA THR A 252 -3.10 -18.38 13.28
C THR A 252 -4.45 -17.71 13.49
N THR A 253 -5.54 -18.49 13.43
CA THR A 253 -6.88 -18.12 13.92
C THR A 253 -6.92 -17.92 15.45
N THR A 254 -5.76 -17.82 16.10
CA THR A 254 -5.66 -17.74 17.56
C THR A 254 -5.98 -16.34 18.05
N GLN A 255 -6.92 -16.34 18.96
CA GLN A 255 -7.05 -15.35 20.00
C GLN A 255 -5.67 -15.08 20.62
N TYR A 256 -5.20 -13.83 20.61
CA TYR A 256 -4.01 -13.44 21.37
C TYR A 256 -4.39 -13.19 22.85
N GLY A 257 -3.40 -13.14 23.73
CA GLY A 257 -3.61 -12.71 25.12
C GLY A 257 -3.50 -11.19 25.28
N ASP A 258 -4.02 -10.64 26.38
CA ASP A 258 -3.66 -9.26 26.74
C ASP A 258 -2.17 -9.17 27.07
N GLY A 259 -1.48 -8.22 26.43
CA GLY A 259 -0.05 -8.04 26.62
C GLY A 259 0.81 -9.10 25.93
N ASP A 260 0.25 -9.83 24.96
CA ASP A 260 1.02 -10.83 24.20
C ASP A 260 2.16 -10.14 23.45
N LEU A 261 3.39 -10.52 23.79
CA LEU A 261 4.60 -9.81 23.39
C LEU A 261 5.37 -10.62 22.34
N HIS A 262 5.64 -9.99 21.21
CA HIS A 262 6.41 -10.56 20.12
C HIS A 262 7.69 -9.75 19.90
N ALA A 263 8.84 -10.37 20.12
CA ALA A 263 10.13 -9.76 19.84
C ALA A 263 10.42 -9.81 18.33
N ILE A 264 10.70 -8.66 17.73
CA ILE A 264 11.05 -8.50 16.33
C ILE A 264 12.55 -8.19 16.25
N GLY A 265 13.33 -9.25 16.46
CA GLY A 265 14.77 -9.16 16.60
C GLY A 265 15.18 -8.26 17.77
N THR A 266 16.12 -7.34 17.53
CA THR A 266 16.65 -6.41 18.53
C THR A 266 16.10 -4.99 18.42
N ALA A 267 15.36 -4.71 17.34
CA ALA A 267 14.97 -3.37 16.94
C ALA A 267 13.56 -2.98 17.44
N VAL A 268 12.63 -3.94 17.43
CA VAL A 268 11.22 -3.69 17.73
C VAL A 268 10.65 -4.80 18.60
N ARG A 269 9.72 -4.48 19.50
CA ARG A 269 8.80 -5.44 20.12
C ARG A 269 7.37 -5.01 19.86
N LEU A 270 6.51 -5.97 19.53
CA LEU A 270 5.10 -5.75 19.30
C LEU A 270 4.33 -6.33 20.48
N MET A 271 3.56 -5.50 21.18
CA MET A 271 2.64 -5.95 22.23
C MET A 271 1.21 -5.76 21.78
N LEU A 272 0.42 -6.83 21.84
CA LEU A 272 -0.98 -6.81 21.46
C LEU A 272 -1.87 -6.61 22.69
N HIS A 273 -2.73 -5.60 22.63
CA HIS A 273 -3.81 -5.38 23.59
C HIS A 273 -5.16 -5.45 22.88
N ARG A 274 -6.23 -5.38 23.67
CA ARG A 274 -7.59 -5.45 23.15
C ARG A 274 -7.84 -4.34 22.14
N ASP A 275 -7.54 -3.11 22.51
CA ASP A 275 -7.94 -1.87 21.85
C ASP A 275 -6.76 -1.12 21.21
N ARG A 276 -5.55 -1.64 21.35
CA ARG A 276 -4.34 -1.02 20.83
C ARG A 276 -3.24 -2.03 20.57
N ILE A 277 -2.28 -1.61 19.77
CA ILE A 277 -1.04 -2.31 19.50
C ILE A 277 0.10 -1.39 19.90
N ALA A 278 0.97 -1.88 20.77
CA ALA A 278 2.13 -1.14 21.24
C ALA A 278 3.38 -1.57 20.46
N PHE A 279 3.99 -0.65 19.73
CA PHE A 279 5.27 -0.85 19.08
C PHE A 279 6.35 -0.26 19.98
N HIS A 280 7.09 -1.13 20.66
CA HIS A 280 8.27 -0.74 21.43
C HIS A 280 9.46 -0.69 20.47
N LEU A 281 10.05 0.48 20.30
CA LEU A 281 11.16 0.75 19.42
C LEU A 281 12.42 0.93 20.26
N ALA A 282 13.51 0.27 19.85
CA ALA A 282 14.82 0.52 20.44
C ALA A 282 15.20 2.01 20.27
N PRO A 283 16.02 2.60 21.17
CA PRO A 283 16.34 4.02 21.14
C PRO A 283 16.81 4.51 19.76
N ASP A 284 17.75 3.79 19.14
CA ASP A 284 18.32 4.13 17.84
C ASP A 284 17.28 4.10 16.70
N VAL A 285 16.30 3.20 16.80
CA VAL A 285 15.20 3.05 15.84
C VAL A 285 14.19 4.17 16.02
N TRP A 286 13.88 4.54 17.28
CA TRP A 286 12.99 5.66 17.56
C TRP A 286 13.59 6.99 17.10
N ASP A 287 14.88 7.22 17.30
CA ASP A 287 15.53 8.46 16.86
C ASP A 287 15.48 8.61 15.33
N VAL A 288 15.71 7.53 14.59
CA VAL A 288 15.54 7.51 13.13
C VAL A 288 14.08 7.77 12.74
N ALA A 289 13.14 7.00 13.31
CA ALA A 289 11.74 7.13 12.96
C ALA A 289 11.18 8.52 13.26
N ARG A 290 11.53 9.08 14.43
CA ARG A 290 11.15 10.43 14.83
C ARG A 290 11.72 11.47 13.87
N GLY A 291 13.01 11.39 13.54
CA GLY A 291 13.64 12.36 12.62
C GLY A 291 12.96 12.37 11.25
N VAL A 292 12.70 11.18 10.68
CA VAL A 292 12.02 11.06 9.39
C VAL A 292 10.57 11.56 9.45
N LEU A 293 9.85 11.27 10.54
CA LEU A 293 8.47 11.74 10.72
C LEU A 293 8.41 13.27 10.87
N GLU A 294 9.30 13.87 11.66
CA GLU A 294 9.37 15.32 11.84
C GLU A 294 9.72 16.06 10.55
N GLU A 295 10.54 15.46 9.69
CA GLU A 295 10.93 16.02 8.39
C GLU A 295 9.79 15.98 7.35
N HIS A 296 9.03 14.88 7.30
CA HIS A 296 8.10 14.63 6.18
C HIS A 296 6.61 14.69 6.54
N VAL A 297 6.23 14.68 7.82
CA VAL A 297 4.81 14.75 8.23
C VAL A 297 4.45 16.17 8.65
N GLU A 298 3.81 16.90 7.74
CA GLU A 298 3.35 18.26 8.01
C GLU A 298 2.33 18.31 9.16
N GLY A 299 2.59 19.20 10.12
CA GLY A 299 1.72 19.38 11.28
C GLY A 299 1.74 18.21 12.27
N LEU A 300 2.80 17.40 12.28
CA LEU A 300 3.00 16.34 13.28
C LEU A 300 3.06 16.92 14.70
N LYS A 301 2.30 16.31 15.61
CA LYS A 301 2.35 16.57 17.04
C LYS A 301 2.66 15.27 17.77
N LEU A 302 3.82 15.24 18.43
CA LEU A 302 4.21 14.16 19.31
C LEU A 302 3.61 14.42 20.70
N VAL A 303 2.81 13.49 21.22
CA VAL A 303 2.14 13.62 22.52
C VAL A 303 2.62 12.50 23.44
N VAL A 304 3.17 12.87 24.60
CA VAL A 304 3.56 11.90 25.61
C VAL A 304 2.30 11.31 26.24
N SER A 305 2.13 10.00 26.11
CA SER A 305 1.14 9.21 26.81
C SER A 305 1.77 8.66 28.09
N SER A 306 1.13 8.95 29.22
CA SER A 306 1.37 8.32 30.52
C SER A 306 0.81 6.90 30.57
#